data_AF-A0A2U9IB86-F1
#
_entry.id   AF-A0A2U9IB86-F1
#
_cell.length_a   1.000
_cell.length_b   1.000
_cell.length_c   1.000
_cell.angle_alpha   90.00
_cell.angle_beta   90.00
_cell.angle_gamma   90.00
#
_symmetry.space_group_name_H-M   'P 1'
#
loop_
_entity.id
_entity.type
_entity.pdbx_description
1 polymer ?
#
loop_
_entity_poly.entity_id
_entity_poly.type
_entity_poly.pdbx_seq_one_letter_code
_entity_poly.pdbx_strand_id
1 'polypeptide(L)'
;MDNIISTFILVIATIIIGLIALGLFGGYFGIQASNINNIKQAQEISMSLQIRELQISNSSGINFVIYPFIPSYNIALYIVAFQVSSSLQNSQTYVTPLQSEGWVNVNYTIGSYRPIVVYSDSGSVLYNGNAYIYSTHSNSVQFIYLKNGENAILWFIVNLNGQYYRIGYVWISG
;
A
#
# COMPACT_ATOMS: atom_id res chain seq x y z
N MET A 1 30.36 -21.24 -53.11
CA MET A 1 29.98 -21.87 -51.82
C MET A 1 29.80 -20.84 -50.70
N ASP A 2 30.49 -19.70 -50.74
CA ASP A 2 30.43 -18.66 -49.67
C ASP A 2 29.06 -18.00 -49.47
N ASN A 3 28.22 -17.98 -50.51
CA ASN A 3 26.88 -17.38 -50.44
C ASN A 3 25.90 -18.24 -49.62
N ILE A 4 26.07 -19.57 -49.62
CA ILE A 4 25.22 -20.51 -48.86
C ILE A 4 25.55 -20.42 -47.37
N ILE A 5 26.84 -20.36 -47.02
CA ILE A 5 27.30 -20.23 -45.64
C ILE A 5 26.87 -18.89 -45.06
N SER A 6 27.04 -17.80 -45.81
CA SER A 6 26.62 -16.46 -45.37
C SER A 6 25.10 -16.36 -45.17
N THR A 7 24.32 -16.94 -46.09
CA THR A 7 22.85 -16.97 -45.98
C THR A 7 22.39 -17.79 -44.77
N PHE A 8 23.03 -18.93 -44.51
CA PHE A 8 22.72 -19.78 -43.37
C PHE A 8 23.01 -19.09 -42.02
N ILE A 9 24.15 -18.39 -41.92
CA ILE A 9 24.49 -17.59 -40.74
C ILE A 9 23.45 -16.49 -40.51
N LEU A 10 23.00 -15.81 -41.56
CA LEU A 10 22.00 -14.72 -41.46
C LEU A 10 20.64 -15.23 -40.97
N VAL A 11 20.21 -16.40 -41.44
CA VAL A 11 18.95 -17.05 -41.02
C VAL A 11 18.99 -17.41 -39.54
N ILE A 12 20.08 -18.02 -39.07
CA ILE A 12 20.24 -18.36 -37.64
C ILE A 12 20.24 -17.10 -36.78
N ALA A 13 20.97 -16.05 -37.20
CA ALA A 13 20.99 -14.78 -36.46
C ALA A 13 19.59 -14.17 -36.34
N THR A 14 18.79 -14.22 -37.41
CA THR A 14 17.43 -13.67 -37.41
C THR A 14 16.49 -14.47 -36.50
N ILE A 15 16.62 -15.80 -36.46
CA ILE A 15 15.84 -16.65 -35.54
C ILE A 15 16.19 -16.32 -34.08
N ILE A 16 17.48 -16.19 -33.75
CA ILE A 16 17.93 -15.87 -32.40
C ILE A 16 17.41 -14.49 -31.96
N ILE A 17 17.51 -13.48 -32.82
CA ILE A 17 17.00 -12.13 -32.53
C ILE A 17 15.47 -12.16 -32.36
N GLY A 18 14.76 -12.91 -33.20
CA GLY A 18 13.31 -13.07 -33.10
C GLY A 18 12.87 -13.71 -31.77
N LEU A 19 13.57 -14.75 -31.31
CA LEU A 19 13.31 -15.41 -30.04
C LEU A 19 13.59 -14.49 -28.83
N ILE A 20 14.69 -13.72 -28.88
CA ILE A 20 15.01 -12.75 -27.82
C ILE A 20 13.94 -11.65 -27.76
N ALA A 21 13.55 -11.10 -28.91
CA ALA A 21 12.52 -10.08 -28.98
C ALA A 21 11.17 -10.61 -28.44
N LEU A 22 10.72 -11.79 -28.87
CA LEU A 22 9.50 -12.41 -28.38
C LEU A 22 9.53 -12.67 -26.86
N GLY A 23 10.67 -13.14 -26.33
CA GLY A 23 10.85 -13.33 -24.90
C GLY A 23 10.76 -12.03 -24.10
N LEU A 24 11.40 -10.96 -24.59
CA LEU A 24 11.36 -9.64 -23.97
C LEU A 24 9.96 -9.04 -23.99
N PHE A 25 9.27 -9.08 -25.13
CA PHE A 25 7.90 -8.59 -25.25
C PHE A 25 6.92 -9.40 -24.39
N GLY A 26 7.00 -10.73 -24.43
CA GLY A 26 6.15 -11.60 -23.63
C GLY A 26 6.30 -11.37 -22.11
N GLY A 27 7.53 -11.23 -21.62
CA GLY A 27 7.80 -10.91 -20.22
C GLY A 27 7.27 -9.54 -19.81
N TYR A 28 7.45 -8.52 -20.66
CA TYR A 28 6.99 -7.16 -20.39
C TYR A 28 5.46 -7.06 -20.33
N PHE A 29 4.74 -7.69 -21.28
CA PHE A 29 3.27 -7.71 -21.27
C PHE A 29 2.71 -8.50 -20.08
N GLY A 30 3.36 -9.60 -19.68
CA GLY A 30 2.96 -10.35 -18.48
C GLY A 30 3.03 -9.51 -17.20
N ILE A 31 4.11 -8.74 -17.02
CA ILE A 31 4.29 -7.86 -15.86
C ILE A 31 3.24 -6.73 -15.86
N GLN A 32 2.99 -6.09 -17.01
CA GLN A 32 1.97 -5.05 -17.10
C GLN A 32 0.56 -5.57 -16.80
N ALA A 33 0.19 -6.74 -17.32
CA ALA A 33 -1.11 -7.35 -17.05
C ALA A 33 -1.30 -7.68 -15.56
N SER A 34 -0.27 -8.19 -14.89
CA SER A 34 -0.30 -8.46 -13.45
C SER A 34 -0.51 -7.18 -12.62
N ASN A 35 0.19 -6.10 -12.96
CA ASN A 35 0.02 -4.82 -12.26
C ASN A 35 -1.39 -4.24 -12.44
N ILE A 36 -1.98 -4.34 -13.63
CA ILE A 36 -3.37 -3.88 -13.87
C ILE A 36 -4.37 -4.67 -13.01
N ASN A 37 -4.18 -5.98 -12.87
CA ASN A 37 -5.05 -6.81 -12.03
C ASN A 37 -4.90 -6.45 -10.55
N ASN A 38 -3.68 -6.23 -10.06
CA ASN A 38 -3.45 -5.79 -8.68
C ASN A 38 -4.11 -4.43 -8.41
N ILE A 39 -4.00 -3.48 -9.34
CA ILE A 39 -4.64 -2.17 -9.23
C ILE A 39 -6.17 -2.31 -9.18
N LYS A 40 -6.77 -3.06 -10.10
CA LYS A 40 -8.23 -3.31 -10.08
C LYS A 40 -8.69 -3.94 -8.77
N GLN A 41 -7.96 -4.94 -8.29
CA GLN A 41 -8.27 -5.60 -7.03
C GLN A 41 -8.13 -4.65 -5.83
N ALA A 42 -7.07 -3.81 -5.80
CA ALA A 42 -6.90 -2.79 -4.78
C ALA A 42 -8.07 -1.77 -4.80
N GLN A 43 -8.55 -1.39 -5.98
CA GLN A 43 -9.71 -0.51 -6.14
C GLN A 43 -11.00 -1.16 -5.64
N GLU A 44 -11.26 -2.41 -5.99
CA GLU A 44 -12.43 -3.16 -5.50
C GLU A 44 -12.44 -3.27 -3.97
N ILE A 45 -11.28 -3.56 -3.38
CA ILE A 45 -11.11 -3.60 -1.93
C ILE A 45 -11.32 -2.20 -1.33
N SER A 46 -10.73 -1.16 -1.92
CA SER A 46 -10.87 0.23 -1.46
C SER A 46 -12.33 0.71 -1.47
N MET A 47 -13.07 0.43 -2.55
CA MET A 47 -14.49 0.80 -2.67
C MET A 47 -15.39 0.08 -1.66
N SER A 48 -14.98 -1.09 -1.17
CA SER A 48 -15.75 -1.85 -0.17
C SER A 48 -15.34 -1.57 1.27
N LEU A 49 -14.24 -0.84 1.49
CA LEU A 49 -13.75 -0.50 2.81
C LEU A 49 -14.72 0.47 3.51
N GLN A 50 -15.22 0.04 4.66
CA GLN A 50 -15.99 0.87 5.57
C GLN A 50 -15.22 1.01 6.87
N ILE A 51 -14.94 2.23 7.30
CA ILE A 51 -14.26 2.47 8.57
C ILE A 51 -15.31 3.00 9.56
N ARG A 52 -15.45 2.30 10.68
CA ARG A 52 -16.25 2.77 11.81
C ARG A 52 -15.30 3.17 12.93
N GLU A 53 -15.63 4.26 13.60
CA GLU A 53 -14.82 4.83 14.67
C GLU A 53 -15.71 5.11 15.88
N LEU A 54 -15.20 4.75 17.05
CA LEU A 54 -15.76 5.15 18.33
C LEU A 54 -14.67 5.84 19.14
N GLN A 55 -14.99 6.99 19.71
CA GLN A 55 -14.08 7.80 20.51
C GLN A 55 -14.49 7.75 21.98
N ILE A 56 -13.51 7.59 22.86
CA ILE A 56 -13.69 7.58 24.31
C ILE A 56 -12.70 8.59 24.90
N SER A 57 -13.21 9.78 25.23
CA SER A 57 -12.42 10.89 25.75
C SER A 57 -12.21 10.77 27.26
N ASN A 58 -10.96 10.94 27.71
CA ASN A 58 -10.57 11.01 29.10
C ASN A 58 -9.80 12.32 29.37
N SER A 59 -9.49 12.62 30.63
CA SER A 59 -8.76 13.85 30.98
C SER A 59 -7.35 13.97 30.38
N SER A 60 -6.72 12.84 30.01
CA SER A 60 -5.36 12.78 29.47
C SER A 60 -5.28 12.66 27.94
N GLY A 61 -6.38 12.41 27.25
CA GLY A 61 -6.38 12.06 25.83
C GLY A 61 -7.63 11.32 25.39
N ILE A 62 -7.64 10.89 24.13
CA ILE A 62 -8.76 10.17 23.51
C ILE A 62 -8.30 8.77 23.11
N ASN A 63 -9.09 7.77 23.49
CA ASN A 63 -8.96 6.41 22.98
C ASN A 63 -9.91 6.22 21.80
N PHE A 64 -9.38 5.74 20.70
CA PHE A 64 -10.10 5.44 19.47
C PHE A 64 -10.21 3.93 19.31
N VAL A 65 -11.42 3.48 19.02
CA VAL A 65 -11.73 2.12 18.61
C VAL A 65 -12.08 2.18 17.13
N ILE A 66 -11.16 1.73 16.28
CA ILE A 66 -11.30 1.79 14.83
C ILE A 66 -11.57 0.39 14.30
N TYR A 67 -12.67 0.26 13.57
CA TYR A 67 -13.12 -0.99 12.97
C TYR A 67 -13.11 -0.87 11.43
N PRO A 68 -12.03 -1.31 10.77
CA PRO A 68 -12.00 -1.42 9.32
C PRO A 68 -12.76 -2.67 8.87
N PHE A 69 -13.90 -2.48 8.23
CA PHE A 69 -14.74 -3.54 7.69
C PHE A 69 -14.62 -3.64 6.17
N ILE A 70 -14.25 -4.80 5.68
CA ILE A 70 -14.10 -5.13 4.27
C ILE A 70 -14.79 -6.50 4.05
N PRO A 71 -16.04 -6.54 3.58
CA PRO A 71 -16.85 -7.76 3.54
C PRO A 71 -16.22 -8.92 2.75
N SER A 72 -15.57 -8.61 1.63
CA SER A 72 -15.02 -9.58 0.68
C SER A 72 -13.54 -9.91 0.90
N TYR A 73 -12.91 -9.33 1.93
CA TYR A 73 -11.48 -9.48 2.17
C TYR A 73 -11.23 -10.13 3.53
N ASN A 74 -10.68 -11.34 3.53
CA ASN A 74 -10.42 -12.16 4.73
C ASN A 74 -8.92 -12.48 4.91
N ILE A 75 -8.04 -11.63 4.39
CA ILE A 75 -6.58 -11.80 4.45
C ILE A 75 -6.01 -10.76 5.43
N ALA A 76 -4.70 -10.81 5.67
CA ALA A 76 -3.97 -9.83 6.45
C ALA A 76 -4.19 -8.40 5.92
N LEU A 77 -4.58 -7.52 6.82
CA LEU A 77 -4.62 -6.07 6.64
C LEU A 77 -3.40 -5.47 7.33
N TYR A 78 -2.74 -4.53 6.66
CA TYR A 78 -1.59 -3.82 7.20
C TYR A 78 -2.01 -2.40 7.58
N ILE A 79 -1.46 -1.91 8.68
CA ILE A 79 -1.74 -0.55 9.18
C ILE A 79 -0.43 0.18 9.35
N VAL A 80 -0.42 1.44 8.92
CA VAL A 80 0.65 2.40 9.19
C VAL A 80 0.00 3.60 9.85
N ALA A 81 0.43 3.93 11.05
CA ALA A 81 -0.17 4.99 11.87
C ALA A 81 0.90 6.00 12.28
N PHE A 82 0.66 7.28 11.98
CA PHE A 82 1.66 8.32 12.19
C PHE A 82 1.01 9.65 12.59
N GLN A 83 1.71 10.41 13.44
CA GLN A 83 1.28 11.71 13.93
C GLN A 83 1.50 12.78 12.87
N VAL A 84 0.58 13.73 12.77
CA VAL A 84 0.59 14.78 11.76
C VAL A 84 0.13 16.11 12.35
N SER A 85 0.62 17.20 11.78
CA SER A 85 0.17 18.55 12.14
C SER A 85 -1.27 18.79 11.69
N SER A 86 -2.05 19.52 12.50
CA SER A 86 -3.44 19.90 12.17
C SER A 86 -3.54 20.74 10.89
N SER A 87 -2.46 21.43 10.48
CA SER A 87 -2.42 22.19 9.22
C SER A 87 -2.64 21.34 7.98
N LEU A 88 -2.43 20.01 8.08
CA LEU A 88 -2.55 19.08 6.96
C LEU A 88 -3.94 18.44 6.82
N GLN A 89 -4.89 18.76 7.72
CA GLN A 89 -6.21 18.13 7.75
C GLN A 89 -6.95 18.23 6.40
N ASN A 90 -6.90 19.40 5.75
CA ASN A 90 -7.55 19.61 4.45
C ASN A 90 -6.87 18.87 3.28
N SER A 91 -5.68 18.32 3.49
CA SER A 91 -4.90 17.59 2.47
C SER A 91 -4.69 16.12 2.83
N GLN A 92 -5.45 15.59 3.79
CA GLN A 92 -5.30 14.24 4.37
C GLN A 92 -5.11 13.10 3.35
N THR A 93 -5.73 13.18 2.17
CA THR A 93 -5.59 12.17 1.09
C THR A 93 -4.14 12.03 0.57
N TYR A 94 -3.34 13.10 0.66
CA TYR A 94 -1.96 13.15 0.15
C TYR A 94 -0.91 13.14 1.25
N VAL A 95 -1.33 13.17 2.52
CA VAL A 95 -0.41 13.20 3.66
C VAL A 95 0.24 11.83 3.80
N THR A 96 1.57 11.81 3.81
CA THR A 96 2.40 10.61 3.88
C THR A 96 3.25 10.59 5.15
N PRO A 97 3.83 9.43 5.52
CA PRO A 97 4.77 9.38 6.63
C PRO A 97 6.01 10.28 6.50
N LEU A 98 6.35 10.80 5.31
CA LEU A 98 7.45 11.77 5.17
C LEU A 98 7.17 13.08 5.91
N GLN A 99 5.90 13.40 6.15
CA GLN A 99 5.45 14.61 6.83
C GLN A 99 5.08 14.32 8.30
N SER A 100 5.40 13.14 8.81
CA SER A 100 5.01 12.76 10.17
C SER A 100 5.85 13.47 11.22
N GLU A 101 5.20 13.88 12.32
CA GLU A 101 5.88 14.38 13.53
C GLU A 101 6.33 13.22 14.44
N GLY A 102 5.79 12.02 14.21
CA GLY A 102 6.07 10.82 15.00
C GLY A 102 5.24 9.63 14.53
N TRP A 103 5.41 8.49 15.19
CA TRP A 103 4.66 7.26 14.92
C TRP A 103 3.64 7.01 16.03
N VAL A 104 2.50 6.43 15.66
CA VAL A 104 1.44 6.09 16.61
C VAL A 104 1.39 4.58 16.79
N ASN A 105 1.33 4.14 18.04
CA ASN A 105 1.20 2.73 18.36
C ASN A 105 -0.22 2.23 18.08
N VAL A 106 -0.32 1.14 17.33
CA VAL A 106 -1.58 0.42 17.09
C VAL A 106 -1.68 -0.74 18.08
N ASN A 107 -2.84 -0.88 18.72
CA ASN A 107 -3.10 -1.88 19.76
C ASN A 107 -2.08 -1.87 20.90
N TYR A 108 -1.54 -0.69 21.24
CA TYR A 108 -0.50 -0.51 22.25
C TYR A 108 0.81 -1.29 21.97
N THR A 109 1.03 -1.67 20.71
CA THR A 109 2.24 -2.36 20.27
C THR A 109 3.09 -1.46 19.38
N ILE A 110 4.37 -1.81 19.24
CA ILE A 110 5.29 -1.20 18.28
C ILE A 110 5.27 -2.04 17.00
N GLY A 111 5.09 -1.40 15.85
CA GLY A 111 5.04 -2.08 14.57
C GLY A 111 6.41 -2.62 14.15
N SER A 112 6.46 -3.34 13.04
CA SER A 112 7.73 -3.73 12.42
C SER A 112 8.27 -2.56 11.60
N TYR A 113 9.43 -2.02 12.00
CA TYR A 113 10.10 -0.96 11.24
C TYR A 113 10.88 -1.55 10.08
N ARG A 114 10.46 -1.24 8.85
CA ARG A 114 11.09 -1.79 7.63
C ARG A 114 10.87 -0.88 6.42
N PRO A 115 11.68 -1.01 5.35
CA PRO A 115 11.43 -0.32 4.10
C PRO A 115 10.14 -0.83 3.46
N ILE A 116 9.36 0.10 2.90
CA ILE A 116 8.12 -0.17 2.18
C ILE A 116 7.93 0.83 1.03
N VAL A 117 7.41 0.31 -0.08
CA VAL A 117 6.83 1.12 -1.15
C VAL A 117 5.32 0.93 -1.09
N VAL A 118 4.59 2.02 -0.84
CA VAL A 118 3.12 2.04 -0.80
C VAL A 118 2.61 2.72 -2.07
N TYR A 119 1.74 2.02 -2.78
CA TYR A 119 1.05 2.53 -3.96
C TYR A 119 -0.34 3.05 -3.58
N SER A 120 -0.85 4.03 -4.31
CA SER A 120 -2.28 4.37 -4.32
C SER A 120 -3.08 3.22 -4.96
N ASP A 121 -4.38 3.19 -4.72
CA ASP A 121 -5.36 2.39 -5.45
C ASP A 121 -5.40 2.71 -6.96
N SER A 122 -4.81 3.81 -7.42
CA SER A 122 -4.57 4.10 -8.85
C SER A 122 -3.25 3.56 -9.39
N GLY A 123 -2.42 2.92 -8.56
CA GLY A 123 -1.12 2.33 -8.94
C GLY A 123 0.06 3.29 -8.95
N SER A 124 -0.13 4.56 -8.56
CA SER A 124 0.98 5.51 -8.41
C SER A 124 1.73 5.28 -7.09
N VAL A 125 3.04 5.48 -7.06
CA VAL A 125 3.81 5.42 -5.80
C VAL A 125 3.38 6.59 -4.92
N LEU A 126 2.81 6.28 -3.76
CA LEU A 126 2.38 7.25 -2.77
C LEU A 126 3.49 7.50 -1.73
N TYR A 127 4.21 6.46 -1.34
CA TYR A 127 5.27 6.53 -0.35
C TYR A 127 6.38 5.52 -0.67
N ASN A 128 7.63 5.93 -0.47
CA ASN A 128 8.79 5.05 -0.54
C ASN A 128 9.76 5.45 0.59
N GLY A 129 9.88 4.59 1.59
CA GLY A 129 10.70 4.87 2.76
C GLY A 129 10.51 3.82 3.85
N ASN A 130 11.04 4.08 5.04
CA ASN A 130 10.84 3.19 6.18
C ASN A 130 9.58 3.57 6.95
N ALA A 131 8.82 2.58 7.41
CA ALA A 131 7.65 2.83 8.24
C ALA A 131 7.46 1.73 9.30
N TYR A 132 6.79 2.07 10.40
CA TYR A 132 6.27 1.07 11.33
C TYR A 132 4.99 0.46 10.77
N ILE A 133 5.03 -0.83 10.49
CA ILE A 133 3.92 -1.56 9.87
C ILE A 133 3.36 -2.57 10.87
N TYR A 134 2.05 -2.49 11.07
CA TYR A 134 1.28 -3.42 11.87
C TYR A 134 0.57 -4.41 10.96
N SER A 135 0.65 -5.69 11.27
CA SER A 135 -0.15 -6.72 10.59
C SER A 135 -1.31 -7.09 11.49
N THR A 136 -2.51 -7.04 10.94
CA THR A 136 -3.75 -7.46 11.61
C THR A 136 -4.60 -8.28 10.66
N HIS A 137 -5.68 -8.88 11.15
CA HIS A 137 -6.66 -9.51 10.27
C HIS A 137 -7.63 -8.43 9.79
N SER A 138 -8.14 -8.58 8.57
CA SER A 138 -9.27 -7.78 8.12
C SER A 138 -10.45 -7.93 9.10
N ASN A 139 -11.29 -6.90 9.22
CA ASN A 139 -12.44 -6.89 10.13
C ASN A 139 -12.06 -7.04 11.61
N SER A 140 -10.81 -6.77 12.00
CA SER A 140 -10.40 -6.74 13.40
C SER A 140 -10.41 -5.32 13.93
N VAL A 141 -10.93 -5.14 15.14
CA VAL A 141 -10.89 -3.86 15.85
C VAL A 141 -9.46 -3.46 16.17
N GLN A 142 -9.16 -2.17 16.02
CA GLN A 142 -7.87 -1.56 16.29
C GLN A 142 -8.04 -0.48 17.37
N PHE A 143 -7.12 -0.45 18.32
CA PHE A 143 -7.11 0.53 19.41
C PHE A 143 -5.97 1.51 19.22
N ILE A 144 -6.30 2.81 19.30
CA ILE A 144 -5.34 3.91 19.22
C ILE A 144 -5.56 4.85 20.39
N TYR A 145 -4.47 5.34 20.97
CA TYR A 145 -4.52 6.40 21.98
C TYR A 145 -3.76 7.61 21.46
N LEU A 146 -4.39 8.79 21.54
CA LEU A 146 -3.77 10.07 21.28
C LEU A 146 -3.90 10.96 22.51
N LYS A 147 -2.86 11.75 22.80
CA LYS A 147 -2.96 12.81 23.80
C LYS A 147 -3.76 13.99 23.24
N ASN A 148 -4.32 14.80 24.14
CA ASN A 148 -5.05 16.01 23.74
C ASN A 148 -4.20 16.91 22.84
N GLY A 149 -4.73 17.28 21.67
CA GLY A 149 -4.08 18.13 20.68
C GLY A 149 -3.21 17.39 19.66
N GLU A 150 -2.99 16.09 19.82
CA GLU A 150 -2.29 15.28 18.81
C GLU A 150 -3.27 14.87 17.70
N ASN A 151 -2.80 14.89 16.45
CA ASN A 151 -3.55 14.34 15.32
C ASN A 151 -2.75 13.21 14.69
N ALA A 152 -3.47 12.24 14.14
CA ALA A 152 -2.84 11.12 13.45
C ALA A 152 -3.63 10.70 12.23
N ILE A 153 -2.90 10.10 11.29
CA ILE A 153 -3.49 9.40 10.16
C ILE A 153 -3.14 7.92 10.29
N LEU A 154 -4.17 7.10 10.10
CA LEU A 154 -4.02 5.67 9.93
C LEU A 154 -4.26 5.31 8.48
N TRP A 155 -3.27 4.69 7.85
CA TRP A 155 -3.42 4.08 6.54
C TRP A 155 -3.79 2.62 6.67
N PHE A 156 -4.76 2.18 5.88
CA PHE A 156 -5.12 0.79 5.69
C PHE A 156 -4.52 0.30 4.37
N ILE A 157 -3.72 -0.76 4.46
CA ILE A 157 -2.87 -1.24 3.37
C ILE A 157 -3.12 -2.73 3.16
N VAL A 158 -3.17 -3.17 1.92
CA VAL A 158 -3.18 -4.60 1.55
C VAL A 158 -1.91 -4.96 0.81
N ASN A 159 -1.46 -6.21 0.97
CA ASN A 159 -0.37 -6.75 0.15
C ASN A 159 -0.97 -7.62 -0.95
N LEU A 160 -0.82 -7.20 -2.21
CA LEU A 160 -1.24 -7.94 -3.39
C LEU A 160 0.01 -8.32 -4.18
N ASN A 161 0.32 -9.62 -4.22
CA ASN A 161 1.48 -10.15 -4.96
C ASN A 161 2.81 -9.46 -4.61
N GLY A 162 3.03 -9.14 -3.34
CA GLY A 162 4.27 -8.49 -2.86
C GLY A 162 4.26 -6.96 -2.92
N GLN A 163 3.25 -6.33 -3.54
CA GLN A 163 3.09 -4.88 -3.60
C GLN A 163 2.09 -4.40 -2.54
N TYR A 164 2.42 -3.30 -1.85
CA TYR A 164 1.56 -2.72 -0.83
C TYR A 164 0.70 -1.59 -1.40
N TYR A 165 -0.62 -1.71 -1.31
CA TYR A 165 -1.57 -0.71 -1.79
C TYR A 165 -2.33 -0.09 -0.62
N ARG A 166 -2.34 1.25 -0.53
CA ARG A 166 -3.20 1.96 0.41
C ARG A 166 -4.63 1.94 -0.12
N ILE A 167 -5.51 1.22 0.56
CA ILE A 167 -6.93 1.08 0.21
C ILE A 167 -7.83 2.09 0.92
N GLY A 168 -7.31 2.78 1.93
CA GLY A 168 -8.03 3.85 2.61
C GLY A 168 -7.23 4.42 3.76
N TYR A 169 -7.80 5.42 4.41
CA TYR A 169 -7.21 6.05 5.57
C TYR A 169 -8.29 6.62 6.49
N VAL A 170 -7.92 6.89 7.74
CA VAL A 170 -8.74 7.66 8.68
C VAL A 170 -7.87 8.72 9.35
N TRP A 171 -8.42 9.92 9.48
CA TRP A 171 -7.84 11.00 10.28
C TRP A 171 -8.50 10.99 11.66
N ILE A 172 -7.69 10.99 12.72
CA ILE A 172 -8.16 11.04 14.10
C ILE A 172 -7.49 12.20 14.84
N SER A 173 -8.24 12.82 15.75
CA SER A 173 -7.83 14.03 16.48
C SER A 173 -8.11 13.86 17.97
N GLY A 174 -7.04 13.82 18.76
CA GLY A 174 -7.03 13.68 20.22
C GLY A 174 -7.31 14.97 20.97
#